data_AF-A0A966KK66-F1
#
_entry.id   AF-A0A966KK66-F1
#
_cell.length_a   1.000
_cell.length_b   1.000
_cell.length_c   1.000
_cell.angle_alpha   90.00
_cell.angle_beta   90.00
_cell.angle_gamma   90.00
#
_symmetry.space_group_name_H-M   'P 1'
#
loop_
_entity.id
_entity.type
_entity.pdbx_description
1 polymer ?
#
loop_
_entity_poly.entity_id
_entity_poly.type
_entity_poly.pdbx_seq_one_letter_code
_entity_poly.pdbx_strand_id
1 'polypeptide(L)'
;MTEIPEHLRKRAEAAREKAAQQSAAPAEEAAPAAEAAAPAGDSRIPAHLLERSKSAKSKGAATETAVATSAGGGVATAVATAAAPPTATGPGGHTQRLLTVVKAGSIQDVKSVPVDKVHTWPHLLAVEFVASLLMFAFVMIFSIFMNAPLLALANINQTPNPSKAPWYFLGLQELLTMFHPMVAGVTIPGMGIFLLILAPYIDRNPSNKPEDRKFAISLFTVQMMFWAVLVVIGSFFRGPGFNFVAPWTAGLFFEL
;
A
#
# COMPACT_ATOMS: atom_id res chain seq x y z
N MET A 1 -27.85 -5.84 -25.54
CA MET A 1 -27.87 -4.38 -25.78
C MET A 1 -28.51 -3.74 -24.56
N THR A 2 -27.77 -2.93 -23.81
CA THR A 2 -28.27 -2.27 -22.60
C THR A 2 -28.61 -0.82 -22.92
N GLU A 3 -29.89 -0.47 -22.94
CA GLU A 3 -30.32 0.90 -23.22
C GLU A 3 -29.85 1.84 -22.12
N ILE A 4 -29.06 2.85 -22.49
CA ILE A 4 -28.61 3.90 -21.58
C ILE A 4 -29.81 4.83 -21.32
N PRO A 5 -30.27 5.02 -20.07
CA PRO A 5 -31.43 5.85 -19.78
C PRO A 5 -31.30 7.27 -20.35
N GLU A 6 -32.30 7.70 -21.12
CA GLU A 6 -32.38 8.97 -21.86
C GLU A 6 -31.91 10.21 -21.07
N HIS A 7 -32.22 10.28 -19.78
CA HIS A 7 -31.84 11.42 -18.93
C HIS A 7 -30.33 11.55 -18.69
N LEU A 8 -29.55 10.47 -18.85
CA LEU A 8 -28.09 10.50 -18.75
C LEU A 8 -27.45 11.01 -20.05
N ARG A 9 -28.03 10.68 -21.21
CA ARG A 9 -27.59 11.19 -22.52
C ARG A 9 -27.73 12.71 -22.59
N LYS A 10 -28.92 13.24 -22.26
CA LYS A 10 -29.19 14.68 -22.25
C LYS A 10 -28.28 15.47 -21.30
N ARG A 11 -27.87 14.86 -20.16
CA ARG A 11 -26.89 15.47 -19.24
C ARG A 11 -25.46 15.46 -19.81
N ALA A 12 -25.06 14.41 -20.51
CA ALA A 12 -23.75 14.32 -21.16
C ALA A 12 -23.64 15.29 -22.36
N GLU A 13 -24.72 15.45 -23.13
CA GLU A 13 -24.83 16.40 -24.25
C GLU A 13 -24.75 17.85 -23.75
N ALA A 14 -25.55 18.23 -22.75
CA ALA A 14 -25.49 19.57 -22.14
C ALA A 14 -24.13 19.90 -21.47
N ALA A 15 -23.42 18.89 -20.97
CA ALA A 15 -22.05 19.06 -20.45
C ALA A 15 -21.03 19.31 -21.57
N ARG A 16 -21.17 18.63 -22.73
CA ARG A 16 -20.34 18.86 -23.91
C ARG A 16 -20.60 20.23 -24.54
N GLU A 17 -21.86 20.68 -24.61
CA GLU A 17 -22.20 22.01 -25.11
C GLU A 17 -21.59 23.13 -24.26
N LYS A 18 -21.65 23.00 -22.92
CA LYS A 18 -20.96 23.94 -22.01
C LYS A 18 -19.45 23.96 -22.21
N ALA A 19 -18.82 22.80 -22.38
CA ALA A 19 -17.39 22.72 -22.65
C ALA A 19 -17.03 23.37 -24.02
N ALA A 20 -17.86 23.17 -25.06
CA ALA A 20 -17.67 23.77 -26.37
C ALA A 20 -17.82 25.32 -26.32
N GLN A 21 -18.84 25.84 -25.64
CA GLN A 21 -19.01 27.29 -25.44
C GLN A 21 -17.84 27.92 -24.67
N GLN A 22 -17.31 27.21 -23.67
CA GLN A 22 -16.15 27.66 -22.90
C GLN A 22 -14.83 27.61 -23.70
N SER A 23 -14.82 26.91 -24.84
CA SER A 23 -13.66 26.78 -25.75
C SER A 23 -13.69 27.76 -26.93
N ALA A 24 -14.75 28.57 -27.08
CA ALA A 24 -15.03 29.34 -28.29
C ALA A 24 -14.97 30.88 -28.10
N ALA A 25 -14.44 31.37 -26.98
CA ALA A 25 -14.16 32.80 -26.79
C ALA A 25 -12.84 33.18 -27.49
N PRO A 26 -12.80 34.15 -28.42
CA PRO A 26 -11.58 34.50 -29.14
C PRO A 26 -10.57 35.26 -28.28
N ALA A 27 -9.29 35.10 -28.59
CA ALA A 27 -8.20 35.95 -28.11
C ALA A 27 -7.81 36.95 -29.21
N GLU A 28 -7.62 38.21 -28.86
CA GLU A 28 -7.14 39.27 -29.74
C GLU A 28 -6.06 40.11 -29.01
N GLU A 29 -5.20 40.76 -29.79
CA GLU A 29 -3.75 40.99 -29.60
C GLU A 29 -3.25 41.98 -28.48
N ALA A 30 -1.92 42.17 -28.47
CA ALA A 30 -1.06 42.84 -27.48
C ALA A 30 -0.31 44.04 -28.14
N ALA A 31 0.29 45.05 -27.51
CA ALA A 31 0.57 45.52 -26.12
C ALA A 31 1.07 47.02 -26.26
N PRO A 32 1.87 47.70 -25.39
CA PRO A 32 2.40 47.40 -24.04
C PRO A 32 2.32 48.53 -22.96
N ALA A 33 2.69 48.16 -21.72
CA ALA A 33 3.34 48.96 -20.66
C ALA A 33 2.89 50.41 -20.33
N ALA A 34 2.15 50.57 -19.22
CA ALA A 34 2.35 51.62 -18.20
C ALA A 34 1.67 51.21 -16.86
N GLU A 35 2.04 51.90 -15.77
CA GLU A 35 1.83 51.61 -14.35
C GLU A 35 0.42 51.19 -13.83
N ALA A 36 0.46 50.56 -12.63
CA ALA A 36 -0.54 50.56 -11.54
C ALA A 36 -1.45 49.32 -11.33
N ALA A 37 -1.77 49.16 -10.03
CA ALA A 37 -2.81 48.31 -9.39
C ALA A 37 -2.62 46.78 -9.36
N ALA A 38 -2.76 46.22 -8.15
CA ALA A 38 -2.87 44.79 -7.89
C ALA A 38 -4.19 44.22 -8.45
N PRO A 39 -4.24 42.94 -8.86
CA PRO A 39 -5.40 42.37 -9.54
C PRO A 39 -6.67 42.35 -8.66
N ALA A 40 -7.81 42.54 -9.32
CA ALA A 40 -9.11 42.65 -8.69
C ALA A 40 -9.55 41.37 -7.94
N GLY A 41 -10.42 41.55 -6.96
CA GLY A 41 -10.73 40.53 -5.95
C GLY A 41 -11.39 39.25 -6.47
N ASP A 42 -10.96 38.12 -5.92
CA ASP A 42 -11.57 36.81 -6.10
C ASP A 42 -13.02 36.81 -5.56
N SER A 43 -14.01 36.72 -6.45
CA SER A 43 -15.45 36.91 -6.18
C SER A 43 -16.08 35.79 -5.31
N ARG A 44 -15.25 34.99 -4.62
CA ARG A 44 -15.67 33.89 -3.73
C ARG A 44 -15.58 34.22 -2.25
N ILE A 45 -14.88 35.29 -1.84
CA ILE A 45 -14.71 35.63 -0.42
C ILE A 45 -15.59 36.85 -0.07
N PRO A 46 -16.65 36.69 0.75
CA PRO A 46 -17.51 37.81 1.12
C PRO A 46 -16.73 38.84 1.96
N ALA A 47 -16.87 40.13 1.62
CA ALA A 47 -15.99 41.22 2.07
C ALA A 47 -15.75 41.28 3.60
N HIS A 48 -16.77 40.99 4.41
CA HIS A 48 -16.70 41.00 5.87
C HIS A 48 -15.65 40.01 6.46
N LEU A 49 -15.30 38.94 5.73
CA LEU A 49 -14.24 38.01 6.14
C LEU A 49 -12.84 38.58 5.87
N LEU A 50 -12.68 39.34 4.77
CA LEU A 50 -11.43 40.01 4.46
C LEU A 50 -11.15 41.14 5.46
N GLU A 51 -12.16 41.93 5.84
CA GLU A 51 -12.03 42.95 6.89
C GLU A 51 -11.69 42.35 8.26
N ARG A 52 -12.29 41.20 8.60
CA ARG A 52 -11.93 40.44 9.81
C ARG A 52 -10.47 39.95 9.77
N SER A 53 -9.99 39.49 8.62
CA SER A 53 -8.58 39.06 8.47
C SER A 53 -7.59 40.24 8.58
N LYS A 54 -7.92 41.40 7.99
CA LYS A 54 -7.10 42.62 8.06
C LYS A 54 -7.03 43.18 9.47
N SER A 55 -8.15 43.21 10.19
CA SER A 55 -8.22 43.67 11.59
C SER A 55 -7.59 42.69 12.60
N ALA A 56 -7.56 41.39 12.30
CA ALA A 56 -6.75 40.43 13.05
C ALA A 56 -5.25 40.66 12.81
N LYS A 57 -4.84 40.92 11.56
CA LYS A 57 -3.43 41.14 11.21
C LYS A 57 -2.86 42.45 11.78
N SER A 58 -3.65 43.52 11.87
CA SER A 58 -3.22 44.76 12.53
C SER A 58 -3.09 44.62 14.06
N LYS A 59 -3.89 43.75 14.70
CA LYS A 59 -3.72 43.42 16.14
C LYS A 59 -2.48 42.57 16.43
N GLY A 60 -2.12 41.64 15.54
CA GLY A 60 -0.93 40.79 15.71
C GLY A 60 0.38 41.58 15.76
N ALA A 61 0.49 42.68 15.00
CA ALA A 61 1.67 43.53 14.94
C ALA A 61 1.92 44.39 16.20
N ALA A 62 1.00 44.40 17.17
CA ALA A 62 1.07 45.22 18.37
C ALA A 62 1.45 44.44 19.65
N THR A 63 1.81 43.15 19.54
CA THR A 63 2.02 42.27 20.72
C THR A 63 3.45 41.68 20.81
N GLU A 64 4.33 41.93 19.85
CA GLU A 64 5.70 41.38 19.83
C GLU A 64 6.74 42.12 20.70
N THR A 65 6.33 43.10 21.53
CA THR A 65 7.28 43.94 22.31
C THR A 65 6.95 44.05 23.80
N ALA A 66 6.91 42.93 24.54
CA ALA A 66 7.18 42.88 25.99
C ALA A 66 7.21 41.45 26.57
N VAL A 67 8.39 40.83 26.70
CA VAL A 67 8.60 39.65 27.60
C VAL A 67 9.99 39.69 28.25
N ALA A 68 10.03 40.10 29.53
CA ALA A 68 11.17 40.07 30.46
C ALA A 68 10.67 40.67 31.81
N THR A 69 10.94 40.18 33.03
CA THR A 69 11.68 39.01 33.56
C THR A 69 11.21 38.76 35.01
N SER A 70 11.65 37.64 35.62
CA SER A 70 11.90 37.44 37.07
C SER A 70 10.86 36.65 37.87
N ALA A 71 11.36 36.08 38.98
CA ALA A 71 10.77 34.96 39.70
C ALA A 71 10.85 35.17 41.22
N GLY A 72 10.13 34.33 41.97
CA GLY A 72 10.55 33.89 43.30
C GLY A 72 9.72 34.37 44.49
N GLY A 73 9.05 33.40 45.14
CA GLY A 73 8.97 33.29 46.60
C GLY A 73 7.98 34.20 47.37
N GLY A 74 7.22 33.59 48.29
CA GLY A 74 6.46 34.32 49.31
C GLY A 74 5.22 33.57 49.80
N VAL A 75 5.16 33.29 51.11
CA VAL A 75 4.03 32.60 51.78
C VAL A 75 3.17 33.63 52.50
N ALA A 76 1.83 33.54 52.40
CA ALA A 76 0.88 33.66 53.53
C ALA A 76 -0.59 33.77 53.07
N THR A 77 -1.47 33.36 53.97
CA THR A 77 -2.94 33.27 53.81
C THR A 77 -3.67 34.59 54.04
N ALA A 78 -4.67 34.87 53.19
CA ALA A 78 -5.88 35.62 53.58
C ALA A 78 -7.06 35.18 52.69
N VAL A 79 -8.17 34.76 53.30
CA VAL A 79 -9.40 34.46 52.57
C VAL A 79 -10.18 35.75 52.37
N ALA A 80 -10.39 36.14 51.12
CA ALA A 80 -11.37 37.15 50.73
C ALA A 80 -12.49 36.49 49.93
N THR A 81 -13.73 36.91 50.20
CA THR A 81 -14.99 36.36 49.68
C THR A 81 -14.98 36.11 48.17
N ALA A 82 -15.46 34.93 47.77
CA ALA A 82 -15.63 34.57 46.36
C ALA A 82 -16.68 35.45 45.68
N ALA A 83 -16.22 36.45 44.92
CA ALA A 83 -17.03 37.02 43.85
C ALA A 83 -17.21 35.94 42.77
N ALA A 84 -18.45 35.64 42.40
CA ALA A 84 -18.73 34.68 41.33
C ALA A 84 -18.05 35.14 40.04
N PRO A 85 -17.29 34.28 39.33
CA PRO A 85 -16.66 34.68 38.08
C PRO A 85 -17.74 35.09 37.06
N PRO A 86 -17.52 36.17 36.29
CA PRO A 86 -18.49 36.58 35.28
C PRO A 86 -18.71 35.44 34.31
N THR A 87 -19.96 35.06 34.10
CA THR A 87 -20.37 34.04 33.12
C THR A 87 -20.04 34.54 31.73
N ALA A 88 -18.83 34.23 31.27
CA ALA A 88 -18.34 34.58 29.94
C ALA A 88 -19.27 33.97 28.89
N THR A 89 -20.16 34.81 28.36
CA THR A 89 -21.15 34.42 27.38
C THR A 89 -20.41 34.06 26.09
N GLY A 90 -20.50 32.79 25.68
CA GLY A 90 -19.94 32.34 24.41
C GLY A 90 -20.58 33.08 23.22
N PRO A 91 -19.90 33.20 22.07
CA PRO A 91 -20.45 33.93 20.92
C PRO A 91 -21.80 33.34 20.50
N GLY A 92 -22.89 34.10 20.73
CA GLY A 92 -24.26 33.68 20.43
C GLY A 92 -25.20 33.46 21.63
N GLY A 93 -24.76 33.63 22.88
CA GLY A 93 -25.69 33.68 24.02
C GLY A 93 -26.17 32.33 24.59
N HIS A 94 -25.59 31.21 24.17
CA HIS A 94 -25.94 29.88 24.69
C HIS A 94 -25.13 29.52 25.95
N THR A 95 -25.81 28.94 26.95
CA THR A 95 -25.24 28.56 28.26
C THR A 95 -24.52 27.20 28.27
N GLN A 96 -24.36 26.56 27.11
CA GLN A 96 -23.74 25.24 27.01
C GLN A 96 -22.20 25.36 26.98
N ARG A 97 -21.53 24.79 27.99
CA ARG A 97 -20.06 24.73 28.05
C ARG A 97 -19.54 23.73 27.01
N LEU A 98 -19.03 24.23 25.88
CA LEU A 98 -18.38 23.42 24.85
C LEU A 98 -17.09 22.78 25.40
N LEU A 99 -17.19 21.56 25.93
CA LEU A 99 -16.08 20.77 26.49
C LEU A 99 -15.24 20.12 25.38
N THR A 100 -14.68 20.97 24.51
CA THR A 100 -14.01 20.68 23.23
C THR A 100 -14.94 20.36 22.06
N VAL A 101 -14.65 20.98 20.90
CA VAL A 101 -15.25 20.61 19.62
C VAL A 101 -14.41 19.47 19.02
N VAL A 102 -14.88 18.24 19.17
CA VAL A 102 -14.28 17.11 18.45
C VAL A 102 -14.58 17.27 16.97
N LYS A 103 -13.54 17.41 16.14
CA LYS A 103 -13.70 17.55 14.70
C LYS A 103 -14.20 16.23 14.13
N ALA A 104 -15.46 16.20 13.68
CA ALA A 104 -16.20 15.00 13.27
C ALA A 104 -15.54 14.12 12.17
N GLY A 105 -14.46 14.58 11.53
CA GLY A 105 -13.74 13.84 10.50
C GLY A 105 -12.85 12.68 11.01
N SER A 106 -12.78 12.41 12.30
CA SER A 106 -11.96 11.32 12.87
C SER A 106 -12.73 10.10 13.40
N ILE A 107 -14.07 10.13 13.37
CA ILE A 107 -14.93 9.06 13.93
C ILE A 107 -15.62 8.22 12.84
N GLN A 108 -15.70 8.74 11.62
CA GLN A 108 -16.18 8.01 10.45
C GLN A 108 -15.06 7.94 9.41
N ASP A 109 -14.61 6.73 9.08
CA ASP A 109 -13.79 6.45 7.89
C ASP A 109 -14.68 6.58 6.66
N VAL A 110 -14.96 7.83 6.27
CA VAL A 110 -15.75 8.18 5.09
C VAL A 110 -14.91 7.88 3.85
N LYS A 111 -14.88 6.61 3.46
CA LYS A 111 -14.26 6.17 2.22
C LYS A 111 -14.90 6.93 1.07
N SER A 112 -14.09 7.75 0.40
CA SER A 112 -14.50 8.69 -0.64
C SER A 112 -15.05 8.03 -1.91
N VAL A 113 -14.95 6.70 -2.00
CA VAL A 113 -15.48 5.88 -3.08
C VAL A 113 -16.32 4.76 -2.45
N PRO A 114 -17.58 4.57 -2.89
CA PRO A 114 -18.35 3.37 -2.54
C PRO A 114 -17.59 2.13 -2.98
N VAL A 115 -17.11 1.33 -2.02
CA VAL A 115 -16.47 0.05 -2.32
C VAL A 115 -17.58 -0.98 -2.50
N ASP A 116 -17.64 -1.59 -3.69
CA ASP A 116 -18.55 -2.70 -3.94
C ASP A 116 -18.17 -3.88 -3.03
N LYS A 117 -19.01 -4.14 -2.03
CA LYS A 117 -18.79 -5.13 -0.98
C LYS A 117 -19.98 -6.05 -0.91
N VAL A 118 -19.75 -7.31 -1.26
CA VAL A 118 -20.71 -8.40 -1.04
C VAL A 118 -20.48 -9.06 0.32
N HIS A 119 -21.52 -9.73 0.83
CA HIS A 119 -21.40 -10.52 2.05
C HIS A 119 -20.54 -11.76 1.79
N THR A 120 -19.57 -12.04 2.68
CA THR A 120 -18.62 -13.17 2.60
C THR A 120 -19.33 -14.51 2.40
N TRP A 121 -20.45 -14.70 3.11
CA TRP A 121 -21.42 -15.75 2.86
C TRP A 121 -22.61 -15.19 2.08
N PRO A 122 -23.10 -15.84 1.02
CA PRO A 122 -22.57 -17.06 0.41
C PRO A 122 -21.43 -16.83 -0.60
N HIS A 123 -21.23 -15.59 -1.08
CA HIS A 123 -20.52 -15.31 -2.34
C HIS A 123 -19.06 -15.79 -2.38
N LEU A 124 -18.26 -15.46 -1.36
CA LEU A 124 -16.84 -15.79 -1.33
C LEU A 124 -16.63 -17.25 -0.90
N LEU A 125 -17.28 -17.66 0.18
CA LEU A 125 -17.14 -19.01 0.74
C LEU A 125 -17.64 -20.11 -0.21
N ALA A 126 -18.68 -19.87 -1.01
CA ALA A 126 -19.13 -20.86 -2.00
C ALA A 126 -18.08 -21.06 -3.12
N VAL A 127 -17.45 -19.99 -3.60
CA VAL A 127 -16.43 -20.06 -4.65
C VAL A 127 -15.15 -20.72 -4.13
N GLU A 128 -14.71 -20.38 -2.92
CA GLU A 128 -13.55 -21.01 -2.28
C GLU A 128 -13.80 -22.50 -1.97
N PHE A 129 -15.00 -22.86 -1.51
CA PHE A 129 -15.38 -24.25 -1.30
C PHE A 129 -15.36 -25.06 -2.61
N VAL A 130 -15.95 -24.54 -3.69
CA VAL A 130 -15.87 -25.18 -5.01
C VAL A 130 -14.41 -25.29 -5.50
N ALA A 131 -13.60 -24.24 -5.34
CA ALA A 131 -12.18 -24.28 -5.73
C ALA A 131 -11.38 -25.34 -4.94
N SER A 132 -11.63 -25.47 -3.63
CA SER A 132 -10.99 -26.51 -2.80
C SER A 132 -11.44 -27.94 -3.17
N LEU A 133 -12.73 -28.14 -3.49
CA LEU A 133 -13.22 -29.42 -4.02
C LEU A 133 -12.59 -29.77 -5.37
N LEU A 134 -12.45 -28.80 -6.27
CA LEU A 134 -11.78 -28.99 -7.56
C LEU A 134 -10.29 -29.32 -7.38
N MET A 135 -9.60 -28.65 -6.46
CA MET A 135 -8.18 -28.94 -6.15
C MET A 135 -8.01 -30.33 -5.51
N PHE A 136 -8.91 -30.71 -4.59
CA PHE A 136 -8.92 -32.05 -4.01
C PHE A 136 -9.18 -33.13 -5.07
N ALA A 137 -10.18 -32.93 -5.94
CA ALA A 137 -10.46 -33.85 -7.04
C ALA A 137 -9.28 -33.95 -8.01
N PHE A 138 -8.64 -32.83 -8.36
CA PHE A 138 -7.46 -32.81 -9.21
C PHE A 138 -6.31 -33.63 -8.62
N VAL A 139 -5.94 -33.40 -7.35
CA VAL A 139 -4.86 -34.16 -6.68
C VAL A 139 -5.22 -35.63 -6.55
N MET A 140 -6.48 -35.96 -6.24
CA MET A 140 -6.92 -37.36 -6.12
C MET A 140 -6.89 -38.10 -7.46
N ILE A 141 -7.35 -37.46 -8.55
CA ILE A 141 -7.30 -38.03 -9.91
C ILE A 141 -5.84 -38.17 -10.37
N PHE A 142 -4.99 -37.18 -10.11
CA PHE A 142 -3.55 -37.25 -10.42
C PHE A 142 -2.87 -38.42 -9.70
N SER A 143 -3.17 -38.62 -8.42
CA SER A 143 -2.65 -39.72 -7.60
C SER A 143 -3.02 -41.12 -8.12
N ILE A 144 -4.19 -41.27 -8.76
CA ILE A 144 -4.60 -42.55 -9.38
C ILE A 144 -3.73 -42.90 -10.60
N PHE A 145 -3.23 -41.89 -11.33
CA PHE A 145 -2.42 -42.10 -12.53
C PHE A 145 -0.90 -42.05 -12.28
N MET A 146 -0.44 -41.33 -11.26
CA MET A 146 0.97 -41.12 -10.95
C MET A 146 1.33 -41.77 -9.61
N ASN A 147 1.98 -42.94 -9.68
CA ASN A 147 2.51 -43.62 -8.50
C ASN A 147 3.71 -42.84 -7.93
N ALA A 148 3.78 -42.73 -6.60
CA ALA A 148 4.93 -42.15 -5.91
C ALA A 148 6.16 -43.07 -6.06
N PRO A 149 7.31 -42.57 -6.54
CA PRO A 149 8.55 -43.34 -6.64
C PRO A 149 9.20 -43.49 -5.25
N LEU A 150 8.71 -44.47 -4.48
CA LEU A 150 9.29 -44.82 -3.19
C LEU A 150 10.54 -45.68 -3.38
N LEU A 151 11.65 -45.24 -2.79
CA LEU A 151 12.89 -46.00 -2.70
C LEU A 151 12.74 -47.21 -1.76
N ALA A 152 13.71 -48.13 -1.83
CA ALA A 152 13.81 -49.25 -0.89
C ALA A 152 13.98 -48.78 0.57
N LEU A 153 13.75 -49.68 1.52
CA LEU A 153 13.94 -49.41 2.95
C LEU A 153 15.37 -48.89 3.23
N ALA A 154 15.47 -47.88 4.10
CA ALA A 154 16.71 -47.16 4.35
C ALA A 154 17.84 -48.08 4.84
N ASN A 155 18.99 -48.03 4.17
CA ASN A 155 20.18 -48.79 4.50
C ASN A 155 21.32 -47.83 4.84
N ILE A 156 21.79 -47.84 6.09
CA ILE A 156 22.85 -46.94 6.57
C ILE A 156 24.17 -47.13 5.80
N ASN A 157 24.41 -48.34 5.26
CA ASN A 157 25.61 -48.67 4.50
C ASN A 157 25.53 -48.30 3.01
N GLN A 158 24.42 -47.73 2.53
CA GLN A 158 24.25 -47.37 1.11
C GLN A 158 23.58 -46.00 0.96
N THR A 159 24.34 -45.01 0.49
CA THR A 159 23.79 -43.70 0.10
C THR A 159 23.16 -43.79 -1.30
N PRO A 160 21.89 -43.39 -1.48
CA PRO A 160 21.27 -43.31 -2.80
C PRO A 160 22.06 -42.42 -3.76
N ASN A 161 22.15 -42.81 -5.02
CA ASN A 161 22.87 -42.08 -6.05
C ASN A 161 22.05 -42.02 -7.35
N PRO A 162 21.58 -40.85 -7.81
CA PRO A 162 21.82 -39.52 -7.24
C PRO A 162 20.96 -39.23 -6.00
N SER A 163 21.56 -38.66 -4.95
CA SER A 163 20.81 -38.18 -3.78
C SER A 163 20.19 -36.81 -4.10
N LYS A 164 19.03 -36.79 -4.75
CA LYS A 164 18.27 -35.55 -4.99
C LYS A 164 17.36 -35.23 -3.80
N ALA A 165 17.35 -33.97 -3.37
CA ALA A 165 16.40 -33.46 -2.41
C ALA A 165 15.01 -33.28 -3.06
N PRO A 166 13.92 -33.25 -2.27
CA PRO A 166 12.58 -32.91 -2.78
C PRO A 166 12.60 -31.58 -3.55
N TRP A 167 11.75 -31.45 -4.57
CA TRP A 167 11.77 -30.33 -5.54
C TRP A 167 11.77 -28.93 -4.90
N TYR A 168 11.11 -28.75 -3.75
CA TYR A 168 11.06 -27.49 -3.00
C TYR A 168 12.38 -27.12 -2.27
N PHE A 169 13.26 -28.10 -2.04
CA PHE A 169 14.63 -27.90 -1.53
C PHE A 169 15.72 -28.06 -2.59
N LEU A 170 15.38 -28.59 -3.77
CA LEU A 170 16.35 -28.92 -4.81
C LEU A 170 17.10 -27.67 -5.34
N GLY A 171 16.47 -26.49 -5.39
CA GLY A 171 17.16 -25.22 -5.69
C GLY A 171 18.17 -24.80 -4.60
N LEU A 172 17.91 -25.17 -3.34
CA LEU A 172 18.87 -24.96 -2.23
C LEU A 172 20.02 -25.96 -2.31
N GLN A 173 19.74 -27.21 -2.69
CA GLN A 173 20.75 -28.23 -2.94
C GLN A 173 21.71 -27.82 -4.07
N GLU A 174 21.19 -27.25 -5.16
CA GLU A 174 22.01 -26.74 -6.26
C GLU A 174 23.00 -25.67 -5.75
N LEU A 175 22.53 -24.72 -4.94
CA LEU A 175 23.35 -23.68 -4.31
C LEU A 175 24.42 -24.25 -3.35
N LEU A 176 24.09 -25.33 -2.63
CA LEU A 176 25.03 -26.06 -1.75
C LEU A 176 26.17 -26.77 -2.50
N THR A 177 26.08 -26.95 -3.82
CA THR A 177 27.22 -27.45 -4.61
C THR A 177 28.25 -26.37 -4.96
N MET A 178 27.84 -25.10 -4.93
CA MET A 178 28.65 -23.96 -5.38
C MET A 178 29.28 -23.17 -4.24
N PHE A 179 28.63 -23.16 -3.07
CA PHE A 179 29.07 -22.38 -1.90
C PHE A 179 29.16 -23.23 -0.64
N HIS A 180 29.95 -22.75 0.32
CA HIS A 180 30.06 -23.37 1.64
C HIS A 180 28.68 -23.53 2.33
N PRO A 181 28.39 -24.64 3.02
CA PRO A 181 27.05 -24.94 3.53
C PRO A 181 26.39 -23.85 4.39
N MET A 182 27.17 -23.12 5.20
CA MET A 182 26.66 -21.99 5.97
C MET A 182 26.12 -20.85 5.09
N VAL A 183 26.79 -20.55 3.97
CA VAL A 183 26.42 -19.43 3.09
C VAL A 183 25.20 -19.79 2.26
N ALA A 184 25.22 -20.96 1.61
CA ALA A 184 24.11 -21.45 0.79
C ALA A 184 22.88 -21.83 1.63
N GLY A 185 23.07 -22.58 2.72
CA GLY A 185 21.98 -23.12 3.53
C GLY A 185 21.35 -22.12 4.50
N VAL A 186 22.15 -21.20 5.07
CA VAL A 186 21.69 -20.32 6.16
C VAL A 186 21.71 -18.85 5.73
N THR A 187 22.84 -18.33 5.25
CA THR A 187 22.99 -16.88 5.00
C THR A 187 22.11 -16.39 3.86
N ILE A 188 22.10 -17.05 2.70
CA ILE A 188 21.35 -16.60 1.53
C ILE A 188 19.82 -16.71 1.75
N PRO A 189 19.26 -17.85 2.20
CA PRO A 189 17.83 -17.94 2.52
C PRO A 189 17.43 -17.03 3.69
N GLY A 190 18.26 -16.96 4.74
CA GLY A 190 18.03 -16.09 5.90
C GLY A 190 17.99 -14.61 5.54
N MET A 191 18.88 -14.15 4.66
CA MET A 191 18.84 -12.80 4.11
C MET A 191 17.58 -12.55 3.28
N GLY A 192 17.14 -13.53 2.47
CA GLY A 192 15.87 -13.45 1.74
C GLY A 192 14.66 -13.28 2.67
N ILE A 193 14.58 -14.08 3.74
CA ILE A 193 13.53 -13.96 4.77
C ILE A 193 13.62 -12.61 5.50
N PHE A 194 14.82 -12.16 5.87
CA PHE A 194 15.00 -10.87 6.54
C PHE A 194 14.56 -9.68 5.65
N LEU A 195 14.87 -9.73 4.35
CA LEU A 195 14.38 -8.74 3.38
C LEU A 195 12.86 -8.77 3.23
N LEU A 196 12.22 -9.95 3.29
CA LEU A 196 10.75 -10.07 3.28
C LEU A 196 10.10 -9.54 4.56
N ILE A 197 10.72 -9.75 5.73
CA ILE A 197 10.29 -9.14 7.01
C ILE A 197 10.41 -7.61 6.96
N LEU A 198 11.45 -7.10 6.32
CA LEU A 198 11.71 -5.66 6.21
C LEU A 198 10.94 -4.98 5.05
N ALA A 199 10.39 -5.76 4.11
CA ALA A 199 9.64 -5.29 2.95
C ALA A 199 8.52 -4.28 3.27
N PRO A 200 7.61 -4.49 4.27
CA PRO A 200 6.58 -3.50 4.62
C PRO A 200 7.12 -2.17 5.20
N TYR A 201 8.40 -2.11 5.58
CA TYR A 201 9.04 -0.89 6.10
C TYR A 201 9.87 -0.16 5.03
N ILE A 202 10.39 -0.90 4.05
CA ILE A 202 11.12 -0.38 2.88
C ILE A 202 10.12 0.15 1.83
N ASP A 203 9.09 -0.62 1.48
CA ASP A 203 8.13 -0.23 0.46
C ASP A 203 7.06 0.71 1.05
N ARG A 204 7.34 2.01 0.93
CA ARG A 204 6.46 3.10 1.38
C ARG A 204 5.50 3.57 0.28
N ASN A 205 5.29 2.81 -0.79
CA ASN A 205 4.43 3.26 -1.89
C ASN A 205 2.97 3.36 -1.43
N PRO A 206 2.30 4.52 -1.54
CA PRO A 206 0.93 4.69 -1.07
C PRO A 206 -0.12 3.98 -1.94
N SER A 207 0.27 3.53 -3.15
CA SER A 207 -0.59 2.76 -4.04
C SER A 207 -0.26 1.28 -3.99
N ASN A 208 -1.30 0.45 -3.88
CA ASN A 208 -1.18 -1.02 -3.98
C ASN A 208 -1.28 -1.54 -5.43
N LYS A 209 -1.44 -0.67 -6.43
CA LYS A 209 -1.54 -1.10 -7.82
C LYS A 209 -0.21 -1.68 -8.31
N PRO A 210 -0.20 -2.81 -9.07
CA PRO A 210 1.02 -3.35 -9.65
C PRO A 210 1.75 -2.36 -10.57
N GLU A 211 1.00 -1.54 -11.31
CA GLU A 211 1.49 -0.51 -12.23
C GLU A 211 2.41 0.53 -11.54
N ASP A 212 2.18 0.81 -10.26
CA ASP A 212 2.94 1.80 -9.49
C ASP A 212 4.16 1.17 -8.78
N ARG A 213 4.25 -0.17 -8.71
CA ARG A 213 5.28 -0.92 -7.96
C ARG A 213 6.24 -1.71 -8.86
N LYS A 214 6.44 -1.24 -10.11
CA LYS A 214 7.27 -1.90 -11.14
C LYS A 214 8.65 -2.33 -10.65
N PHE A 215 9.35 -1.50 -9.86
CA PHE A 215 10.66 -1.84 -9.30
C PHE A 215 10.60 -3.05 -8.35
N ALA A 216 9.73 -2.99 -7.32
CA ALA A 216 9.56 -4.08 -6.36
C ALA A 216 9.11 -5.39 -7.03
N ILE A 217 8.20 -5.30 -8.00
CA ILE A 217 7.75 -6.45 -8.79
C ILE A 217 8.89 -7.02 -9.65
N SER A 218 9.68 -6.17 -10.30
CA SER A 218 10.83 -6.63 -11.11
C SER A 218 11.89 -7.34 -10.26
N LEU A 219 12.19 -6.81 -9.07
CA LEU A 219 13.10 -7.43 -8.11
C LEU A 219 12.58 -8.79 -7.62
N PHE A 220 11.30 -8.87 -7.25
CA PHE A 220 10.66 -10.12 -6.84
C PHE A 220 10.59 -11.14 -7.98
N THR A 221 10.38 -10.69 -9.22
CA THR A 221 10.41 -11.55 -10.41
C THR A 221 11.80 -12.09 -10.66
N VAL A 222 12.85 -11.27 -10.56
CA VAL A 222 14.25 -11.73 -10.65
C VAL A 222 14.58 -12.75 -9.57
N GLN A 223 14.15 -12.51 -8.31
CA GLN A 223 14.29 -13.47 -7.22
C GLN A 223 13.59 -14.80 -7.52
N MET A 224 12.35 -14.77 -8.02
CA MET A 224 11.62 -15.98 -8.39
C MET A 224 12.28 -16.72 -9.57
N MET A 225 12.76 -16.01 -10.58
CA MET A 225 13.48 -16.61 -11.72
C MET A 225 14.81 -17.22 -11.30
N PHE A 226 15.54 -16.61 -10.37
CA PHE A 226 16.76 -17.18 -9.80
C PHE A 226 16.50 -18.54 -9.16
N TRP A 227 15.51 -18.66 -8.27
CA TRP A 227 15.16 -19.94 -7.65
C TRP A 227 14.59 -20.95 -8.65
N ALA A 228 13.75 -20.52 -9.60
CA ALA A 228 13.21 -21.39 -10.63
C ALA A 228 14.31 -21.99 -11.52
N VAL A 229 15.32 -21.19 -11.91
CA VAL A 229 16.48 -21.67 -12.68
C VAL A 229 17.29 -22.68 -11.89
N LEU A 230 17.58 -22.45 -10.60
CA LEU A 230 18.28 -23.43 -9.76
C LEU A 230 17.49 -24.75 -9.64
N VAL A 231 16.15 -24.68 -9.51
CA VAL A 231 15.29 -25.86 -9.50
C VAL A 231 15.35 -26.61 -10.84
N VAL A 232 15.28 -25.91 -11.98
CA VAL A 232 15.41 -26.54 -13.31
C VAL A 232 16.77 -27.21 -13.49
N ILE A 233 17.87 -26.58 -13.04
CA ILE A 233 19.22 -27.15 -13.12
C ILE A 233 19.30 -28.43 -12.28
N GLY A 234 18.91 -28.39 -11.00
CA GLY A 234 18.97 -29.57 -10.14
C GLY A 234 18.06 -30.73 -10.61
N SER A 235 16.93 -30.42 -11.24
CA SER A 235 15.98 -31.43 -11.73
C SER A 235 16.54 -32.17 -12.93
N PHE A 236 16.99 -31.45 -13.96
CA PHE A 236 17.30 -32.02 -15.28
C PHE A 236 18.79 -32.16 -15.60
N PHE A 237 19.65 -31.30 -15.04
CA PHE A 237 21.08 -31.23 -15.38
C PHE A 237 21.99 -31.88 -14.33
N ARG A 238 21.43 -32.47 -13.25
CA ARG A 238 22.17 -33.23 -12.24
C ARG A 238 22.01 -34.73 -12.43
N GLY A 239 23.12 -35.40 -12.73
CA GLY A 239 23.22 -36.84 -12.94
C GLY A 239 23.94 -37.58 -11.80
N PRO A 240 24.54 -38.75 -12.06
CA PRO A 240 25.24 -39.55 -11.05
C PRO A 240 26.33 -38.77 -10.28
N GLY A 241 26.39 -38.99 -8.98
CA GLY A 241 27.24 -38.24 -8.04
C GLY A 241 26.80 -36.79 -7.84
N PHE A 242 25.59 -36.43 -8.28
CA PHE A 242 25.12 -35.04 -8.38
C PHE A 242 26.04 -34.15 -9.25
N ASN A 243 26.76 -34.76 -10.21
CA ASN A 243 27.58 -34.01 -11.17
C ASN A 243 26.69 -33.28 -12.19
N PHE A 244 27.20 -32.19 -12.75
CA PHE A 244 26.56 -31.52 -13.88
C PHE A 244 26.71 -32.37 -15.13
N VAL A 245 25.60 -32.68 -15.79
CA VAL A 245 25.54 -33.54 -16.98
C VAL A 245 24.56 -32.96 -17.97
N ALA A 246 24.95 -32.89 -19.25
CA ALA A 246 24.08 -32.40 -20.31
C ALA A 246 23.02 -33.45 -20.71
N PRO A 247 21.71 -33.13 -20.66
CA PRO A 247 20.65 -34.09 -20.96
C PRO A 247 20.73 -34.75 -22.34
N TRP A 248 21.24 -34.02 -23.34
CA TRP A 248 21.37 -34.49 -24.72
C TRP A 248 22.56 -35.42 -24.98
N THR A 249 23.49 -35.57 -24.01
CA THR A 249 24.62 -36.51 -24.14
C THR A 249 24.48 -37.76 -23.28
N ALA A 250 23.83 -37.65 -22.11
CA ALA A 250 23.75 -38.75 -21.13
C ALA A 250 22.32 -39.16 -20.75
N GLY A 251 21.30 -38.53 -21.34
CA GLY A 251 19.90 -38.77 -20.99
C GLY A 251 19.42 -37.94 -19.79
N LEU A 252 18.15 -38.16 -19.42
CA LEU A 252 17.47 -37.46 -18.32
C LEU A 252 17.51 -38.31 -17.05
N PHE A 253 18.07 -37.74 -15.97
CA PHE A 253 18.12 -38.35 -14.63
C PHE A 253 17.00 -37.80 -13.73
N PHE A 254 15.80 -37.63 -14.28
CA PHE A 254 14.65 -37.07 -13.57
C PHE A 254 13.89 -38.20 -12.85
N GLU A 255 13.78 -38.09 -11.53
CA GLU A 255 12.89 -38.90 -10.70
C GLU A 255 11.80 -37.97 -10.13
N LEU A 256 10.56 -38.47 -10.06
CA LEU A 256 9.35 -37.69 -9.74
C LEU A 256 9.11 -37.46 -8.24
#